data_AF-A0A0N4T8J7-F1
#
_entry.id   AF-A0A0N4T8J7-F1
#
_cell.length_a   1.000
_cell.length_b   1.000
_cell.length_c   1.000
_cell.angle_alpha   90.00
_cell.angle_beta   90.00
_cell.angle_gamma   90.00
#
_symmetry.space_group_name_H-M   'P 1'
#
loop_
_entity.id
_entity.type
_entity.pdbx_description
1 polymer ?
#
loop_
_entity_poly.entity_id
_entity_poly.type
_entity_poly.pdbx_seq_one_letter_code
_entity_poly.pdbx_strand_id
1 'polypeptide(L)'
;MTLSYHHQLASLSPLAIFRVLFRWKGSVWKLIYKELFVWTILFLAISFIYRSDYILNAKQKIILGNLAYYFDTRLEYIPITFILGFFVDTILSRWSNIITNLGYIESYALFISNCIHGNDENTKELRRTLVRYLCLTQIFIFRDISIQVQKRFPTIDSMVDAGLL
;
A
#
# COMPACT_ATOMS: atom_id res chain seq x y z
N MET A 1 -3.25 -5.33 4.63
CA MET A 1 -2.64 -5.63 5.94
C MET A 1 -1.37 -4.81 6.07
N THR A 2 -1.27 -3.98 7.11
CA THR A 2 -0.03 -3.28 7.46
C THR A 2 0.97 -4.27 8.04
N LEU A 3 2.25 -4.10 7.73
CA LEU A 3 3.30 -5.01 8.18
C LEU A 3 4.32 -4.22 8.98
N SER A 4 4.34 -4.46 10.29
CA SER A 4 5.38 -3.91 11.15
C SER A 4 6.66 -4.74 11.01
N TYR A 5 7.78 -4.03 10.83
CA TYR A 5 9.14 -4.59 10.86
C TYR A 5 10.13 -3.72 11.62
N HIS A 6 9.63 -2.71 12.34
CA HIS A 6 10.45 -1.78 13.13
C HIS A 6 11.40 -2.50 14.09
N HIS A 7 10.91 -3.54 14.79
CA HIS A 7 11.75 -4.33 15.70
C HIS A 7 12.90 -5.07 14.98
N GLN A 8 12.70 -5.48 13.73
CA GLN A 8 13.75 -6.19 12.97
C GLN A 8 14.83 -5.25 12.45
N LEU A 9 14.52 -3.96 12.33
CA LEU A 9 15.45 -2.90 11.95
C LEU A 9 16.13 -2.23 13.14
N ALA A 10 15.71 -2.52 14.38
CA ALA A 10 16.30 -1.94 15.58
C ALA A 10 17.77 -2.39 15.80
N SER A 11 18.17 -3.54 15.23
CA SER A 11 19.56 -3.99 15.29
C SER A 11 20.41 -3.36 14.19
N LEU A 12 21.54 -2.74 14.56
CA LEU A 12 22.55 -2.15 13.65
C LEU A 12 23.34 -3.19 12.82
N SER A 13 22.91 -4.46 12.80
CA SER A 13 23.60 -5.49 12.03
C SER A 13 23.37 -5.27 10.53
N PRO A 14 24.41 -5.34 9.68
CA PRO A 14 24.24 -5.24 8.22
C PRO A 14 23.36 -6.37 7.65
N LEU A 15 23.25 -7.51 8.37
CA LEU A 15 22.39 -8.62 8.01
C LEU A 15 20.89 -8.31 8.18
N ALA A 16 20.53 -7.26 8.92
CA ALA A 16 19.14 -6.86 9.10
C ALA A 16 18.50 -6.43 7.77
N ILE A 17 19.26 -5.72 6.92
CA ILE A 17 18.78 -5.26 5.61
C ILE A 17 18.53 -6.46 4.68
N PHE A 18 19.46 -7.41 4.61
CA PHE A 18 19.29 -8.63 3.82
C PHE A 18 18.07 -9.45 4.29
N ARG A 19 17.84 -9.54 5.60
CA ARG A 19 16.66 -10.24 6.15
C ARG A 19 15.35 -9.59 5.70
N VAL A 20 15.29 -8.26 5.62
CA VAL A 20 14.10 -7.54 5.14
C VAL A 20 13.91 -7.72 3.64
N LEU A 21 14.99 -7.71 2.84
CA LEU A 21 14.94 -7.90 1.39
C LEU A 21 14.33 -9.25 0.98
N PHE A 22 14.66 -10.32 1.70
CA PHE A 22 14.16 -11.67 1.42
C PHE A 22 12.81 -12.00 2.05
N ARG A 23 12.16 -11.02 2.70
CA ARG A 23 10.81 -11.24 3.23
C ARG A 23 9.82 -11.40 2.07
N TRP A 24 8.79 -12.24 2.23
CA TRP A 24 7.75 -12.41 1.20
C TRP A 24 6.49 -11.55 1.45
N LYS A 25 6.00 -11.52 2.69
CA LYS A 25 4.79 -10.75 3.02
C LYS A 25 5.09 -9.26 2.89
N GLY A 26 4.38 -8.60 1.96
CA GLY A 26 4.47 -7.17 1.65
C GLY A 26 5.83 -6.69 1.18
N SER A 27 6.62 -7.58 0.58
CA SER A 27 7.84 -7.19 -0.11
C SER A 27 7.57 -6.83 -1.57
N VAL A 28 8.55 -6.17 -2.16
CA VAL A 28 8.59 -5.85 -3.59
C VAL A 28 8.45 -7.11 -4.45
N TRP A 29 9.03 -8.23 -4.03
CA TRP A 29 8.90 -9.51 -4.72
C TRP A 29 7.46 -9.94 -4.89
N LYS A 30 6.65 -9.88 -3.83
CA LYS A 30 5.23 -10.25 -3.92
C LYS A 30 4.43 -9.30 -4.81
N LEU A 31 4.85 -8.05 -4.97
CA LEU A 31 4.19 -7.06 -5.81
C LEU A 31 4.51 -7.22 -7.29
N ILE A 32 5.74 -7.62 -7.64
CA ILE A 32 6.25 -7.57 -9.03
C ILE A 32 6.44 -8.98 -9.63
N TYR A 33 6.33 -10.07 -8.86
CA TYR A 33 6.70 -11.40 -9.37
C TYR A 33 5.91 -11.84 -10.62
N LYS A 34 4.65 -11.43 -10.78
CA LYS A 34 3.85 -11.79 -11.96
C LYS A 34 4.32 -11.03 -13.19
N GLU A 35 4.53 -9.72 -13.04
CA GLU A 35 5.02 -8.82 -14.07
C GLU A 35 6.43 -9.21 -14.50
N LEU A 36 7.31 -9.50 -13.53
CA LEU A 36 8.66 -10.00 -13.78
C LEU A 36 8.64 -11.33 -14.52
N PHE A 37 7.78 -12.27 -14.11
CA PHE A 37 7.66 -13.56 -14.78
C PHE A 37 7.21 -13.43 -16.24
N VAL A 38 6.20 -12.59 -16.51
CA VAL A 38 5.76 -12.29 -17.88
C VAL A 38 6.87 -11.62 -18.68
N TRP A 39 7.55 -10.64 -18.10
CA TRP A 39 8.67 -9.95 -18.74
C TRP A 39 9.81 -10.91 -19.09
N THR A 40 10.20 -11.80 -18.16
CA THR A 40 11.25 -12.80 -18.38
C THR A 40 10.86 -13.78 -19.47
N ILE A 41 9.61 -14.27 -19.52
CA ILE A 41 9.15 -15.16 -20.59
C ILE A 41 9.25 -14.46 -21.94
N LEU A 42 8.74 -13.23 -22.06
CA LEU A 42 8.79 -12.48 -23.31
C LEU A 42 10.23 -12.22 -23.75
N PHE A 43 11.09 -11.83 -22.82
CA PHE A 43 12.52 -11.61 -23.09
C PHE A 43 13.21 -12.89 -23.59
N LEU A 44 12.99 -14.02 -22.89
CA LEU A 44 13.56 -15.30 -23.28
C LEU A 44 13.01 -15.80 -24.61
N ALA A 45 11.72 -15.58 -24.91
CA ALA A 45 11.13 -15.92 -26.20
C ALA A 45 11.76 -15.13 -27.35
N ILE A 46 11.93 -13.81 -27.19
CA ILE A 46 12.61 -12.97 -28.19
C ILE A 46 14.07 -13.39 -28.35
N SER A 47 14.77 -13.65 -27.24
CA SER A 47 16.17 -14.13 -27.26
C SER A 47 16.30 -15.47 -27.98
N PHE A 48 15.38 -16.39 -27.74
CA PHE A 48 15.33 -17.69 -28.41
C PHE A 48 15.07 -17.54 -29.91
N ILE A 49 14.11 -16.71 -30.30
CA ILE A 49 13.81 -16.39 -31.71
C ILE A 49 15.04 -15.80 -32.43
N TYR A 50 15.75 -14.87 -31.77
CA TYR A 50 16.95 -14.26 -32.33
C TYR A 50 18.12 -15.23 -32.46
N ARG A 51 18.33 -16.10 -31.46
CA ARG A 51 19.46 -17.03 -31.42
C ARG A 51 19.24 -18.29 -32.26
N SER A 52 17.99 -18.76 -32.40
CA SER A 52 17.67 -19.94 -33.17
C SER A 52 17.93 -19.71 -34.67
N ASP A 53 18.86 -20.47 -35.24
CA ASP A 53 19.22 -20.40 -36.66
C ASP A 53 18.12 -20.92 -37.59
N TYR A 54 17.15 -21.66 -37.04
CA TYR A 54 16.00 -22.19 -37.79
C TYR A 54 14.86 -21.17 -37.94
N ILE A 55 14.81 -20.14 -37.10
CA ILE A 55 13.67 -19.20 -37.04
C ILE A 55 13.98 -17.90 -37.79
N LEU A 56 15.18 -17.33 -37.60
CA LEU A 56 15.58 -16.07 -38.23
C LEU A 56 16.74 -16.28 -39.22
N ASN A 57 16.58 -15.74 -40.42
CA ASN A 57 17.64 -15.73 -41.42
C ASN A 57 18.69 -14.63 -41.12
N ALA A 58 19.91 -14.75 -41.65
CA ALA A 58 21.02 -13.83 -41.35
C ALA A 58 20.68 -12.35 -41.57
N LYS A 59 19.95 -12.04 -42.65
CA LYS A 59 19.48 -10.67 -42.94
C LYS A 59 18.47 -10.17 -41.89
N GLN A 60 17.57 -11.03 -41.41
CA GLN A 60 16.57 -10.69 -40.41
C GLN A 60 17.21 -10.44 -39.03
N LYS A 61 18.27 -11.18 -38.68
CA LYS A 61 19.03 -10.95 -37.45
C LYS A 61 19.65 -9.55 -37.42
N ILE A 62 20.21 -9.09 -38.55
CA ILE A 62 20.76 -7.74 -38.69
C ILE A 62 19.67 -6.68 -38.50
N ILE A 63 18.50 -6.87 -39.11
CA ILE A 63 17.36 -5.93 -38.97
C ILE A 63 16.89 -5.87 -37.51
N LEU A 64 16.74 -7.01 -36.84
CA LEU A 64 16.33 -7.06 -35.43
C LEU A 64 17.37 -6.39 -34.52
N GLY A 65 18.67 -6.59 -34.79
CA GLY A 65 19.76 -5.94 -34.06
C GLY A 65 19.72 -4.42 -34.20
N ASN A 66 19.51 -3.92 -35.41
CA ASN A 66 19.36 -2.49 -35.67
C ASN A 66 18.12 -1.91 -34.97
N LEU A 67 17.03 -2.67 -34.93
CA LEU A 67 15.80 -2.27 -34.23
C LEU A 67 16.03 -2.20 -32.70
N ALA A 68 16.71 -3.19 -32.12
CA ALA A 68 17.05 -3.19 -30.70
C ALA A 68 17.94 -1.98 -30.34
N TYR A 69 18.95 -1.70 -31.16
CA TYR A 69 19.82 -0.52 -31.00
C TYR A 69 19.03 0.80 -31.09
N TYR A 70 18.09 0.88 -32.03
CA TYR A 70 17.21 2.05 -32.17
C TYR A 70 16.40 2.29 -30.89
N PHE A 71 15.80 1.24 -30.30
CA PHE A 71 15.04 1.38 -29.07
C PHE A 71 15.91 1.75 -27.87
N ASP A 72 17.10 1.17 -27.76
CA ASP A 72 18.05 1.46 -26.67
C ASP A 72 18.46 2.94 -26.68
N THR A 73 18.79 3.47 -27.86
CA THR A 73 19.11 4.90 -28.02
C THR A 73 17.93 5.80 -27.64
N ARG A 74 16.69 5.35 -27.88
CA ARG A 74 15.48 6.13 -27.55
C ARG A 74 15.12 6.10 -26.08
N LEU A 75 15.41 5.01 -25.37
CA LEU A 75 15.14 4.85 -23.94
C LEU A 75 15.95 5.82 -23.08
N GLU A 76 17.18 6.13 -23.47
CA GLU A 76 18.06 7.06 -22.73
C GLU A 76 17.51 8.49 -22.66
N TYR A 77 16.73 8.93 -23.65
CA TYR A 77 16.15 10.27 -23.66
C TYR A 77 15.02 10.47 -22.65
N ILE A 78 14.44 9.40 -22.10
CA ILE A 78 13.31 9.51 -21.17
C ILE A 78 13.87 9.47 -19.73
N PRO A 79 13.80 10.57 -18.96
CA PRO A 79 14.28 10.59 -17.58
C PRO A 79 13.27 9.90 -16.64
N ILE A 80 13.09 8.59 -16.80
CA ILE A 80 12.12 7.79 -16.03
C ILE A 80 12.40 7.88 -14.53
N THR A 81 13.68 7.87 -14.15
CA THR A 81 14.10 7.96 -12.74
C THR A 81 13.65 9.27 -12.08
N PHE A 82 13.76 10.39 -12.80
CA PHE A 82 13.32 11.69 -12.32
C PHE A 82 11.81 11.70 -12.12
N ILE A 83 11.04 11.33 -13.15
CA ILE A 83 9.56 11.32 -13.10
C ILE A 83 9.07 10.39 -11.99
N LEU A 84 9.66 9.20 -11.86
CA LEU A 84 9.32 8.24 -10.82
C LEU A 84 9.61 8.82 -9.42
N GLY A 85 10.71 9.55 -9.27
CA GLY A 85 11.05 10.24 -8.02
C GLY A 85 9.96 11.20 -7.56
N PHE A 86 9.52 12.13 -8.41
CA PHE A 86 8.43 13.07 -8.08
C PHE A 86 7.11 12.36 -7.82
N PHE A 87 6.81 11.34 -8.61
CA PHE A 87 5.58 10.57 -8.46
C PHE A 87 5.52 9.86 -7.11
N VAL A 88 6.60 9.16 -6.74
CA VAL A 88 6.69 8.44 -5.46
C VAL A 88 6.66 9.43 -4.29
N ASP A 89 7.38 10.54 -4.36
CA ASP A 89 7.39 11.57 -3.32
C ASP A 89 5.98 12.14 -3.08
N THR A 90 5.26 12.47 -4.15
CA THR A 90 3.88 12.96 -4.06
C THR A 90 2.95 11.93 -3.41
N ILE A 91 3.07 10.65 -3.77
CA ILE A 91 2.26 9.58 -3.18
C ILE A 91 2.56 9.43 -1.70
N LEU A 92 3.84 9.42 -1.31
CA LEU A 92 4.26 9.29 0.08
C LEU A 92 3.77 10.46 0.93
N SER A 93 3.86 11.69 0.41
CA SER A 93 3.34 12.88 1.06
C SER A 93 1.83 12.77 1.31
N ARG A 94 1.05 12.38 0.29
CA ARG A 94 -0.39 12.17 0.42
C ARG A 94 -0.73 11.04 1.40
N TRP A 95 -0.02 9.93 1.33
CA TRP A 95 -0.22 8.80 2.25
C TRP A 95 0.06 9.21 3.69
N SER A 96 1.15 9.93 3.93
CA SER A 96 1.49 10.46 5.26
C SER A 96 0.40 11.39 5.77
N ASN A 97 -0.08 12.32 4.93
CA ASN A 97 -1.18 13.22 5.27
C ASN A 97 -2.47 12.46 5.62
N ILE A 98 -2.78 11.34 4.97
CA ILE A 98 -3.95 10.53 5.32
C ILE A 98 -3.78 9.89 6.71
N ILE A 99 -2.59 9.42 7.05
CA ILE A 99 -2.30 8.78 8.35
C ILE A 99 -2.30 9.80 9.49
N THR A 100 -1.74 11.00 9.28
CA THR A 100 -1.70 12.05 10.30
C THR A 100 -3.08 12.65 10.56
N ASN A 101 -3.94 12.73 9.53
CA ASN A 101 -5.32 13.20 9.66
C ASN A 101 -6.32 12.08 10.00
N LEU A 102 -5.85 10.87 10.33
CA LEU A 102 -6.72 9.83 10.83
C LEU A 102 -7.31 10.30 12.18
N GLY A 103 -8.63 10.47 12.23
CA GLY A 103 -9.32 11.01 13.42
C GLY A 103 -9.30 10.02 14.59
N TYR A 104 -8.22 10.04 15.36
CA TYR A 104 -8.07 9.31 16.63
C TYR A 104 -9.02 9.88 17.68
N ILE A 105 -9.82 9.01 18.30
CA ILE A 105 -10.88 9.39 19.24
C ILE A 105 -10.38 9.47 20.70
N GLU A 106 -9.19 8.97 20.97
CA GLU A 106 -8.61 8.81 22.31
C GLU A 106 -8.49 10.14 23.05
N SER A 107 -8.00 11.18 22.38
CA SER A 107 -7.88 12.52 22.97
C SER A 107 -9.23 13.09 23.40
N TYR A 108 -10.27 12.89 22.59
CA TYR A 108 -11.63 13.34 22.90
C TYR A 108 -12.27 12.51 24.01
N ALA A 109 -12.03 11.20 24.04
CA ALA A 109 -12.52 10.32 25.09
C ALA A 109 -11.90 10.67 26.46
N LEU A 110 -10.59 10.96 26.50
CA LEU A 110 -9.91 11.46 27.70
C LEU A 110 -10.46 12.83 28.14
N PHE A 111 -10.71 13.73 27.18
CA PHE A 111 -11.34 15.02 27.47
C PHE A 111 -12.73 14.85 28.10
N ILE A 112 -13.60 14.02 27.52
CA ILE A 112 -14.93 13.72 28.07
C ILE A 112 -14.84 13.14 29.49
N SER A 113 -13.88 12.23 29.72
CA SER A 113 -13.65 11.64 31.03
C SER A 113 -13.22 12.66 32.09
N ASN A 114 -12.46 13.68 31.69
CA ASN A 114 -12.00 14.74 32.59
C ASN A 114 -13.02 15.86 32.77
N CYS A 115 -13.94 16.09 31.82
CA CYS A 115 -14.97 17.12 31.97
C CYS A 115 -16.17 16.61 32.79
N ILE A 116 -16.56 15.34 32.61
CA ILE A 116 -17.77 14.78 33.22
C ILE A 116 -17.40 13.93 34.43
N HIS A 117 -17.48 14.54 35.61
CA HIS A 117 -17.18 13.90 36.90
C HIS A 117 -18.43 13.24 37.50
N GLY A 118 -18.23 12.14 38.23
CA GLY A 118 -19.29 11.44 38.95
C GLY A 118 -19.29 9.94 38.70
N ASN A 119 -19.70 9.19 39.73
CA ASN A 119 -19.78 7.72 39.72
C ASN A 119 -21.22 7.21 39.66
N ASP A 120 -22.19 8.11 39.54
CA ASP A 120 -23.60 7.78 39.35
C ASP A 120 -23.81 7.07 38.01
N GLU A 121 -24.83 6.23 37.94
CA GLU A 121 -25.10 5.43 36.74
C GLU A 121 -25.41 6.34 35.54
N ASN A 122 -26.22 7.37 35.74
CA ASN A 122 -26.55 8.37 34.71
C ASN A 122 -25.29 9.04 34.12
N THR A 123 -24.32 9.37 34.97
CA THR A 123 -23.06 10.02 34.56
C THR A 123 -22.17 9.06 33.79
N LYS A 124 -22.14 7.78 34.17
CA LYS A 124 -21.44 6.72 33.41
C LYS A 124 -22.10 6.51 32.04
N GLU A 125 -23.42 6.45 31.98
CA GLU A 125 -24.18 6.32 30.73
C GLU A 125 -23.92 7.51 29.80
N LEU A 126 -23.88 8.74 30.33
CA LEU A 126 -23.57 9.93 29.56
C LEU A 126 -22.17 9.86 28.93
N ARG A 127 -21.12 9.53 29.70
CA ARG A 127 -19.76 9.37 29.17
C ARG A 127 -19.68 8.30 28.09
N ARG A 128 -20.32 7.14 28.32
CA ARG A 128 -20.35 6.02 27.37
C ARG A 128 -21.07 6.41 26.08
N THR A 129 -22.20 7.12 26.18
CA THR A 129 -23.00 7.54 25.03
C THR A 129 -22.25 8.54 24.16
N LEU A 130 -21.58 9.53 24.77
CA LEU A 130 -20.77 10.50 24.04
C LEU A 130 -19.62 9.83 23.29
N VAL A 131 -18.89 8.91 23.94
CA VAL A 131 -17.80 8.16 23.28
C VAL A 131 -18.36 7.27 22.16
N ARG A 132 -19.52 6.63 22.36
CA ARG A 132 -20.19 5.84 21.32
C ARG A 132 -20.54 6.68 20.09
N TYR A 133 -21.02 7.92 20.26
CA TYR A 133 -21.29 8.83 19.14
C TYR A 133 -20.03 9.25 18.38
N LEU A 134 -18.89 9.43 19.07
CA LEU A 134 -17.60 9.68 18.43
C LEU A 134 -17.17 8.46 17.59
N CYS A 135 -17.25 7.25 18.17
CA CYS A 135 -16.95 6.01 17.46
C CYS A 135 -17.86 5.84 16.23
N LEU A 136 -19.16 6.10 16.38
CA LEU A 136 -20.14 5.98 15.30
C LEU A 136 -19.80 6.92 14.15
N THR A 137 -19.49 8.19 14.43
CA THR A 137 -19.05 9.18 13.43
C THR A 137 -17.79 8.72 12.71
N GLN A 138 -16.82 8.17 13.44
CA GLN A 138 -15.58 7.65 12.86
C GLN A 138 -15.85 6.49 11.88
N ILE A 139 -16.76 5.57 12.24
CA ILE A 139 -17.12 4.44 11.39
C ILE A 139 -17.86 4.89 10.13
N PHE A 140 -18.74 5.88 10.21
CA PHE A 140 -19.38 6.46 9.02
C PHE A 140 -18.35 6.96 8.01
N ILE A 141 -17.40 7.77 8.46
CA ILE A 141 -16.33 8.30 7.59
C ILE A 141 -15.45 7.17 7.04
N PHE A 142 -15.06 6.21 7.90
CA PHE A 142 -14.21 5.11 7.47
C PHE A 142 -14.92 4.14 6.53
N ARG A 143 -16.24 3.98 6.62
CA ARG A 143 -17.03 3.19 5.69
C ARG A 143 -16.97 3.76 4.28
N ASP A 144 -16.99 5.09 4.15
CA ASP A 144 -16.98 5.76 2.84
C ASP A 144 -15.59 5.76 2.19
N ILE A 145 -14.52 5.73 2.99
CA ILE A 145 -13.14 5.77 2.49
C ILE A 145 -12.52 4.37 2.36
N SER A 146 -12.87 3.43 3.23
CA SER A 146 -12.25 2.11 3.32
C SER A 146 -13.21 0.98 2.95
N ILE A 147 -12.89 0.31 1.85
CA ILE A 147 -13.62 -0.89 1.38
C ILE A 147 -13.65 -1.99 2.45
N GLN A 148 -12.63 -2.10 3.31
CA GLN A 148 -12.63 -3.10 4.37
C GLN A 148 -13.67 -2.80 5.45
N VAL A 149 -13.87 -1.52 5.78
CA VAL A 149 -14.89 -1.09 6.74
C VAL A 149 -16.26 -1.19 6.09
N GLN A 150 -16.41 -0.83 4.82
CA GLN A 150 -17.63 -1.03 4.05
C GLN A 150 -18.05 -2.49 3.99
N LYS A 151 -17.12 -3.43 3.79
CA LYS A 151 -17.41 -4.87 3.80
C LYS A 151 -17.83 -5.38 5.17
N ARG A 152 -17.33 -4.77 6.25
CA ARG A 152 -17.68 -5.13 7.63
C ARG A 152 -19.03 -4.54 8.05
N PHE A 153 -19.33 -3.32 7.62
CA PHE A 153 -20.55 -2.59 7.92
C PHE A 153 -21.24 -2.11 6.63
N PRO A 154 -21.84 -3.03 5.84
CA PRO A 154 -22.43 -2.69 4.55
C PRO A 154 -23.68 -1.83 4.66
N THR A 155 -24.48 -2.02 5.71
CA THR A 155 -25.75 -1.32 5.94
C THR A 155 -25.77 -0.66 7.32
N ILE A 156 -26.71 0.27 7.53
CA ILE A 156 -26.93 0.86 8.86
C ILE A 156 -27.35 -0.22 9.86
N ASP A 157 -28.18 -1.17 9.44
CA ASP A 157 -28.63 -2.28 10.29
C ASP A 157 -27.44 -3.09 10.83
N SER A 158 -26.39 -3.31 10.02
CA SER A 158 -25.18 -3.99 10.49
C SER A 158 -24.41 -3.22 11.57
N MET A 159 -24.59 -1.89 11.66
CA MET A 159 -24.03 -1.07 12.73
C MET A 159 -24.87 -1.16 14.00
N VAL A 160 -26.21 -1.24 13.84
CA VAL A 160 -27.16 -1.47 14.94
C VAL A 160 -26.93 -2.86 15.56
N ASP A 161 -26.82 -3.90 14.73
CA ASP A 161 -26.53 -5.26 15.16
C ASP A 161 -25.18 -5.38 15.89
N ALA A 162 -24.22 -4.51 15.53
CA ALA A 162 -22.92 -4.42 16.20
C ALA A 162 -22.95 -3.61 17.52
N GLY A 163 -24.10 -3.05 17.91
CA GLY A 163 -24.28 -2.24 19.12
C GLY A 163 -23.62 -0.87 19.07
N LEU A 164 -23.28 -0.38 17.87
CA LEU A 164 -22.65 0.92 17.66
C LEU A 164 -23.67 2.06 17.56
N LEU A 165 -24.90 1.72 17.12
CA LEU A 165 -26.04 2.60 16.94
C LEU A 165 -27.22 2.01 17.72
#